data_AF-A0A1I7XYM6-F1
#
_entry.id   AF-A0A1I7XYM6-F1
#
_cell.length_a   1.000
_cell.length_b   1.000
_cell.length_c   1.000
_cell.angle_alpha   90.00
_cell.angle_beta   90.00
_cell.angle_gamma   90.00
#
_symmetry.space_group_name_H-M   'P 1'
#
loop_
_entity.id
_entity.type
_entity.pdbx_description
1 polymer ?
#
loop_
_entity_poly.entity_id
_entity_poly.type
_entity_poly.pdbx_seq_one_letter_code
_entity_poly.pdbx_strand_id
1 'polypeptide(L)'
;MDSVPIRFWEGVFFALRWNRWRWYEIAEKLPQPWKTLAWRHATRRLDFYINFPNEPGEWSCWIETYDDQSLLPKSLKELLAMDPRYLRCDEICVGMDRCMGTALELCRGKENITEKVIPFLCRAAFIKTGLEFEYSCPREKARFYMDIFRNMIIFSRLGLPYFGQETEDFLATQVANNYLLWNLAVQQDWPVTEANEDLVVQYLTRKKGDLEPQRALHLYESLKTNFRILKAAFDTWYQSENEEVHVYSVAGHLTMEEVLSLPVPEDVWRVEGVYVDNGEYGDVYGDRLISFIRWTKPNGACFRCDYHPNDHFPLVGTTKRKGEYQWSVERGLPDPRTLPQVDWLHFSDYYTPLESENSDYSSEDS
;
A
#
# COMPACT_ATOMS: atom_id res chain seq x y z
N MET A 1 -28.02 25.25 -4.42
CA MET A 1 -26.64 24.90 -4.03
C MET A 1 -25.61 25.90 -4.61
N ASP A 2 -26.09 26.99 -5.21
CA ASP A 2 -25.30 27.90 -6.06
C ASP A 2 -24.48 28.96 -5.28
N SER A 3 -24.44 28.85 -3.95
CA SER A 3 -23.84 29.86 -3.07
C SER A 3 -22.49 29.46 -2.47
N VAL A 4 -21.99 28.25 -2.74
CA VAL A 4 -20.71 27.80 -2.18
C VAL A 4 -19.56 28.27 -3.08
N PRO A 5 -18.57 29.02 -2.55
CA PRO A 5 -17.46 29.52 -3.34
C PRO A 5 -16.64 28.39 -3.99
N ILE A 6 -16.19 28.60 -5.23
CA ILE A 6 -15.32 27.63 -5.94
C ILE A 6 -14.09 27.22 -5.12
N ARG A 7 -13.53 28.15 -4.35
CA ARG A 7 -12.38 27.86 -3.47
C ARG A 7 -12.69 26.84 -2.37
N PHE A 8 -13.92 26.80 -1.86
CA PHE A 8 -14.33 25.79 -0.90
C PHE A 8 -14.32 24.40 -1.56
N TRP A 9 -14.87 24.31 -2.78
CA TRP A 9 -14.86 23.06 -3.55
C TRP A 9 -13.45 22.55 -3.85
N GLU A 10 -12.57 23.44 -4.32
CA GLU A 10 -11.16 23.11 -4.55
C GLU A 10 -10.47 22.66 -3.25
N GLY A 11 -10.82 23.27 -2.12
CA GLY A 11 -10.36 22.85 -0.79
C GLY A 11 -10.83 21.46 -0.40
N VAL A 12 -12.10 21.11 -0.67
CA VAL A 12 -12.65 19.78 -0.40
C VAL A 12 -11.96 18.72 -1.28
N PHE A 13 -11.77 18.98 -2.57
CA PHE A 13 -11.09 18.03 -3.46
C PHE A 13 -9.63 17.81 -3.07
N PHE A 14 -8.94 18.91 -2.73
CA PHE A 14 -7.60 18.85 -2.16
C PHE A 14 -7.59 18.04 -0.85
N ALA A 15 -8.57 18.19 0.03
CA ALA A 15 -8.63 17.44 1.29
C ALA A 15 -8.90 15.93 1.08
N LEU A 16 -9.71 15.57 0.08
CA LEU A 16 -10.07 14.17 -0.19
C LEU A 16 -8.92 13.33 -0.75
N ARG A 17 -7.96 13.95 -1.44
CA ARG A 17 -6.71 13.33 -1.93
C ARG A 17 -6.86 12.07 -2.78
N TRP A 18 -8.06 11.76 -3.27
CA TRP A 18 -8.28 10.62 -4.15
C TRP A 18 -7.39 10.66 -5.38
N ASN A 19 -7.01 9.47 -5.87
CA ASN A 19 -6.26 9.33 -7.12
C ASN A 19 -6.99 10.00 -8.28
N ARG A 20 -6.23 10.49 -9.27
CA ARG A 20 -6.75 11.18 -10.46
C ARG A 20 -7.92 10.45 -11.13
N TRP A 21 -7.78 9.14 -11.36
CA TRP A 21 -8.81 8.32 -12.02
C TRP A 21 -10.14 8.31 -11.26
N ARG A 22 -10.11 8.31 -9.93
CA ARG A 22 -11.31 8.30 -9.09
C ARG A 22 -12.08 9.63 -9.20
N TRP A 23 -11.38 10.72 -9.50
CA TRP A 23 -12.03 11.98 -9.83
C TRP A 23 -12.77 11.93 -11.16
N TYR A 24 -12.21 11.28 -12.18
CA TYR A 24 -12.94 11.07 -13.44
C TYR A 24 -14.19 10.20 -13.21
N GLU A 25 -14.06 9.11 -12.46
CA GLU A 25 -15.19 8.22 -12.16
C GLU A 25 -16.31 8.94 -11.39
N ILE A 26 -15.96 9.70 -10.34
CA ILE A 26 -16.98 10.39 -9.54
C ILE A 26 -17.56 11.58 -10.28
N ALA A 27 -16.80 12.25 -11.15
CA ALA A 27 -17.29 13.40 -11.90
C ALA A 27 -18.47 13.01 -12.81
N GLU A 28 -18.48 11.79 -13.35
CA GLU A 28 -19.62 11.28 -14.13
C GLU A 28 -20.89 11.09 -13.30
N LYS A 29 -20.75 10.87 -11.99
CA LYS A 29 -21.86 10.64 -11.05
C LYS A 29 -22.34 11.92 -10.37
N LEU A 30 -21.57 13.01 -10.44
CA LEU A 30 -21.88 14.27 -9.76
C LEU A 30 -22.79 15.19 -10.60
N PRO A 31 -23.71 15.94 -9.97
CA PRO A 31 -24.47 16.96 -10.67
C PRO A 31 -23.59 18.20 -10.98
N GLN A 32 -24.06 19.07 -11.86
CA GLN A 32 -23.44 20.40 -12.00
C GLN A 32 -23.67 21.24 -10.73
N PRO A 33 -22.71 22.11 -10.33
CA PRO A 33 -21.40 22.39 -10.96
C PRO A 33 -20.26 21.44 -10.55
N TRP A 34 -20.52 20.48 -9.67
CA TRP A 34 -19.50 19.59 -9.09
C TRP A 34 -18.80 18.73 -10.15
N LYS A 35 -19.54 18.22 -11.14
CA LYS A 35 -18.97 17.49 -12.28
C LYS A 35 -17.86 18.27 -12.95
N THR A 36 -18.12 19.52 -13.35
CA THR A 36 -17.14 20.37 -14.03
C THR A 36 -15.93 20.68 -13.16
N LEU A 37 -16.15 20.93 -11.86
CA LEU A 37 -15.05 21.20 -10.93
C LEU A 37 -14.19 19.94 -10.69
N ALA A 38 -14.81 18.77 -10.54
CA ALA A 38 -14.11 17.50 -10.35
C ALA A 38 -13.28 17.14 -11.58
N TRP A 39 -13.86 17.27 -12.79
CA TRP A 39 -13.14 17.14 -14.06
C TRP A 39 -11.95 18.10 -14.12
N ARG A 40 -12.17 19.40 -13.86
CA ARG A 40 -11.10 20.40 -13.85
C ARG A 40 -9.99 20.06 -12.85
N HIS A 41 -10.34 19.55 -11.67
CA HIS A 41 -9.35 19.12 -10.67
C HIS A 41 -8.55 17.92 -11.18
N ALA A 42 -9.21 16.89 -11.72
CA ALA A 42 -8.56 15.71 -12.29
C ALA A 42 -7.62 16.06 -13.46
N THR A 43 -8.03 16.98 -14.33
CA THR A 43 -7.22 17.40 -15.49
C THR A 43 -6.01 18.22 -15.09
N ARG A 44 -6.13 19.10 -14.08
CA ARG A 44 -5.04 19.99 -13.65
C ARG A 44 -4.08 19.35 -12.66
N ARG A 45 -4.52 18.28 -12.00
CA ARG A 45 -3.71 17.58 -11.00
C ARG A 45 -2.53 16.89 -11.67
N LEU A 46 -1.36 17.10 -11.07
CA LEU A 46 -0.12 16.41 -11.40
C LEU A 46 0.21 15.47 -10.23
N ASP A 47 0.07 14.18 -10.51
CA ASP A 47 0.53 13.08 -9.67
C ASP A 47 1.94 12.68 -10.17
N PHE A 48 2.93 12.73 -9.28
CA PHE A 48 4.34 12.53 -9.63
C PHE A 48 5.13 11.83 -8.52
N TYR A 49 6.31 11.33 -8.89
CA TYR A 49 7.28 10.74 -7.99
C TYR A 49 8.54 11.58 -7.96
N ILE A 50 9.25 11.56 -6.84
CA ILE A 50 10.57 12.17 -6.71
C ILE A 50 11.60 11.08 -6.53
N ASN A 51 12.60 11.06 -7.40
CA ASN A 51 13.69 10.09 -7.32
C ASN A 51 15.01 10.80 -6.98
N PHE A 52 15.71 10.26 -5.98
CA PHE A 52 17.07 10.61 -5.62
C PHE A 52 18.02 9.46 -6.03
N PRO A 53 18.52 9.44 -7.28
CA PRO A 53 19.09 8.24 -7.87
C PRO A 53 20.44 7.83 -7.25
N ASN A 54 20.80 6.56 -7.46
CA ASN A 54 22.08 5.99 -7.04
C ASN A 54 23.25 6.34 -7.98
N GLU A 55 23.57 7.63 -8.07
CA GLU A 55 24.74 8.06 -8.82
C GLU A 55 25.95 8.32 -7.91
N PRO A 56 27.12 7.75 -8.23
CA PRO A 56 28.35 8.01 -7.49
C PRO A 56 28.73 9.50 -7.54
N GLY A 57 28.91 10.11 -6.37
CA GLY A 57 29.44 11.48 -6.25
C GLY A 57 28.49 12.60 -6.70
N GLU A 58 27.34 12.28 -7.30
CA GLU A 58 26.35 13.26 -7.74
C GLU A 58 25.09 13.24 -6.86
N TRP A 59 24.71 14.43 -6.40
CA TRP A 59 23.42 14.69 -5.79
C TRP A 59 22.51 15.26 -6.86
N SER A 60 21.49 14.51 -7.24
CA SER A 60 20.47 14.97 -8.18
C SER A 60 19.08 14.59 -7.67
N CYS A 61 18.09 15.33 -8.15
CA CYS A 61 16.68 15.11 -7.86
C CYS A 61 15.94 15.07 -9.20
N TRP A 62 15.15 14.02 -9.38
CA TRP A 62 14.41 13.75 -10.59
C TRP A 62 12.91 13.70 -10.28
N ILE A 63 12.10 14.08 -11.25
CA ILE A 63 10.64 13.96 -11.20
C ILE A 63 10.18 13.03 -12.31
N GLU A 64 9.21 12.19 -12.01
CA GLU A 64 8.60 11.28 -12.98
C GLU A 64 7.09 11.20 -12.77
N THR A 65 6.35 10.75 -13.78
CA THR A 65 4.91 10.52 -13.72
C THR A 65 4.56 9.29 -14.54
N TYR A 66 3.50 8.56 -14.18
CA TYR A 66 3.05 7.38 -14.91
C TYR A 66 2.27 7.71 -16.19
N ASP A 67 1.56 8.84 -16.20
CA ASP A 67 0.55 9.10 -17.23
C ASP A 67 1.14 9.73 -18.50
N ASP A 68 1.66 10.96 -18.37
CA ASP A 68 2.02 11.80 -19.50
C ASP A 68 3.15 12.76 -19.11
N GLN A 69 4.32 12.51 -19.67
CA GLN A 69 5.51 13.32 -19.42
C GLN A 69 5.37 14.76 -19.91
N SER A 70 4.48 15.03 -20.89
CA SER A 70 4.24 16.38 -21.37
C SER A 70 3.66 17.30 -20.29
N LEU A 71 3.09 16.72 -19.23
CA LEU A 71 2.56 17.42 -18.07
C LEU A 71 3.63 17.71 -17.00
N LEU A 72 4.82 17.13 -17.12
CA LEU A 72 5.88 17.36 -16.14
C LEU A 72 6.41 18.80 -16.22
N PRO A 73 6.65 19.45 -15.08
CA PRO A 73 7.29 20.75 -15.05
C PRO A 73 8.69 20.63 -15.63
N LYS A 74 9.06 21.51 -16.55
CA LYS A 74 10.34 21.46 -17.26
C LYS A 74 11.54 21.87 -16.39
N SER A 75 11.28 22.34 -15.17
CA SER A 75 12.31 22.75 -14.22
C SER A 75 11.77 22.79 -12.79
N LEU A 76 12.67 22.77 -11.80
CA LEU A 76 12.32 23.02 -10.41
C LEU A 76 11.59 24.37 -10.22
N LYS A 77 11.98 25.42 -10.94
CA LYS A 77 11.33 26.74 -10.84
C LYS A 77 9.86 26.67 -11.25
N GLU A 78 9.56 25.91 -12.31
CA GLU A 78 8.20 25.71 -12.78
C GLU A 78 7.38 24.92 -11.75
N LEU A 79 7.93 23.80 -11.24
CA LEU A 79 7.29 23.02 -10.17
C LEU A 79 6.96 23.88 -8.94
N LEU A 80 7.91 24.72 -8.50
CA LEU A 80 7.72 25.61 -7.36
C LEU A 80 6.70 26.74 -7.61
N ALA A 81 6.43 27.09 -8.87
CA ALA A 81 5.45 28.10 -9.24
C ALA A 81 4.03 27.53 -9.42
N MET A 82 3.90 26.20 -9.51
CA MET A 82 2.60 25.53 -9.62
C MET A 82 1.80 25.68 -8.32
N ASP A 83 0.47 25.72 -8.48
CA ASP A 83 -0.44 25.80 -7.33
C ASP A 83 -0.44 24.47 -6.57
N PRO A 84 -0.04 24.44 -5.28
CA PRO A 84 0.10 23.22 -4.49
C PRO A 84 -1.17 22.38 -4.39
N ARG A 85 -2.35 22.97 -4.64
CA ARG A 85 -3.63 22.26 -4.61
C ARG A 85 -3.79 21.21 -5.71
N TYR A 86 -2.99 21.34 -6.77
CA TYR A 86 -2.98 20.45 -7.91
C TYR A 86 -1.71 19.59 -7.95
N LEU A 87 -0.87 19.64 -6.92
CA LEU A 87 0.35 18.85 -6.84
C LEU A 87 0.18 17.73 -5.84
N ARG A 88 0.60 16.53 -6.23
CA ARG A 88 0.68 15.37 -5.34
C ARG A 88 1.94 14.56 -5.66
N CYS A 89 2.82 14.48 -4.68
CA CYS A 89 3.92 13.53 -4.68
C CYS A 89 3.36 12.20 -4.16
N ASP A 90 3.22 11.23 -5.06
CA ASP A 90 2.75 9.89 -4.69
C ASP A 90 3.83 9.14 -3.93
N GLU A 91 5.08 9.25 -4.36
CA GLU A 91 6.18 8.54 -3.72
C GLU A 91 7.54 9.20 -3.94
N ILE A 92 8.41 9.01 -2.96
CA ILE A 92 9.80 9.43 -2.94
C ILE A 92 10.67 8.17 -2.95
N CYS A 93 11.49 8.01 -3.97
CA CYS A 93 12.41 6.90 -4.10
C CYS A 93 13.84 7.37 -3.86
N VAL A 94 14.60 6.64 -3.05
CA VAL A 94 16.00 6.93 -2.74
C VAL A 94 16.88 5.78 -3.20
N GLY A 95 17.81 6.06 -4.09
CA GLY A 95 18.78 5.08 -4.59
C GLY A 95 18.25 4.18 -5.71
N MET A 96 17.04 4.41 -6.21
CA MET A 96 16.59 3.74 -7.43
C MET A 96 17.45 4.20 -8.61
N ASP A 97 17.79 3.27 -9.50
CA ASP A 97 18.47 3.61 -10.73
C ASP A 97 17.60 4.55 -11.58
N ARG A 98 18.25 5.33 -12.44
CA ARG A 98 17.52 6.25 -13.32
C ARG A 98 16.61 5.46 -14.26
N CYS A 99 15.30 5.66 -14.16
CA CYS A 99 14.36 5.23 -15.18
C CYS A 99 14.59 6.06 -16.45
N MET A 100 15.42 5.53 -17.35
CA MET A 100 15.72 6.16 -18.64
C MET A 100 14.44 6.28 -19.47
N GLY A 101 13.98 7.51 -19.68
CA GLY A 101 12.91 7.83 -20.63
C GLY A 101 11.62 8.35 -20.00
N THR A 102 11.43 8.28 -18.68
CA THR A 102 10.21 8.78 -17.99
C THR A 102 10.47 9.86 -16.93
N ALA A 103 11.74 10.08 -16.58
CA ALA A 103 12.14 11.01 -15.55
C ALA A 103 12.80 12.28 -16.14
N LEU A 104 12.54 13.43 -15.52
CA LEU A 104 13.18 14.71 -15.80
C LEU A 104 14.02 15.16 -14.60
N GLU A 105 15.24 15.61 -14.86
CA GLU A 105 16.09 16.19 -13.82
C GLU A 105 15.51 17.55 -13.36
N LEU A 106 15.13 17.64 -12.08
CA LEU A 106 14.66 18.90 -11.49
C LEU A 106 15.81 19.81 -11.09
N CYS A 107 16.82 19.24 -10.43
CA CYS A 107 18.01 19.96 -9.98
C CYS A 107 19.19 19.04 -9.64
N ARG A 108 20.38 19.64 -9.62
CA ARG A 108 21.63 19.05 -9.10
C ARG A 108 22.15 19.80 -7.89
N GLY A 109 23.00 19.14 -7.11
CA GLY A 109 23.66 19.69 -5.94
C GLY A 109 22.86 19.44 -4.67
N LYS A 110 23.59 19.10 -3.61
CA LYS A 110 23.02 18.79 -2.29
C LYS A 110 22.24 19.97 -1.73
N GLU A 111 22.76 21.18 -1.94
CA GLU A 111 22.20 22.45 -1.47
C GLU A 111 20.82 22.71 -2.11
N ASN A 112 20.67 22.51 -3.42
CA ASN A 112 19.37 22.69 -4.09
C ASN A 112 18.33 21.70 -3.56
N ILE A 113 18.73 20.47 -3.27
CA ILE A 113 17.85 19.47 -2.67
C ILE A 113 17.43 19.95 -1.28
N THR A 114 18.37 20.25 -0.39
CA THR A 114 18.09 20.61 1.00
C THR A 114 17.38 21.95 1.17
N GLU A 115 17.67 22.94 0.34
CA GLU A 115 17.15 24.30 0.49
C GLU A 115 15.87 24.56 -0.30
N LYS A 116 15.60 23.79 -1.36
CA LYS A 116 14.46 24.03 -2.25
C LYS A 116 13.52 22.83 -2.32
N VAL A 117 14.02 21.65 -2.67
CA VAL A 117 13.19 20.45 -2.86
C VAL A 117 12.59 19.99 -1.54
N ILE A 118 13.41 19.78 -0.51
CA ILE A 118 12.95 19.30 0.80
C ILE A 118 11.93 20.26 1.42
N PRO A 119 12.15 21.60 1.49
CA PRO A 119 11.14 22.51 2.01
C PRO A 119 9.88 22.60 1.14
N PHE A 120 9.97 22.32 -0.16
CA PHE A 120 8.79 22.20 -1.01
C PHE A 120 7.98 20.96 -0.64
N LEU A 121 8.64 19.81 -0.45
CA LEU A 121 8.04 18.57 0.02
C LEU A 121 7.40 18.72 1.42
N CYS A 122 7.95 19.56 2.29
CA CYS A 122 7.33 19.83 3.58
C CYS A 122 6.09 20.75 3.50
N ARG A 123 6.04 21.67 2.51
CA ARG A 123 5.03 22.75 2.46
C ARG A 123 3.80 22.41 1.64
N ALA A 124 4.00 21.79 0.48
CA ALA A 124 2.89 21.23 -0.26
C ALA A 124 2.46 20.01 0.55
N ALA A 125 1.24 20.02 1.09
CA ALA A 125 0.76 19.00 2.03
C ALA A 125 0.68 17.63 1.34
N PHE A 126 1.82 16.97 1.14
CA PHE A 126 1.97 15.66 0.53
C PHE A 126 1.63 14.58 1.56
N ILE A 127 0.42 14.69 2.10
CA ILE A 127 -0.13 13.72 3.04
C ILE A 127 -0.39 12.43 2.25
N LYS A 128 0.09 11.31 2.78
CA LYS A 128 0.04 9.98 2.16
C LYS A 128 1.01 9.79 0.99
N THR A 129 2.25 10.24 1.15
CA THR A 129 3.34 9.93 0.22
C THR A 129 4.03 8.60 0.61
N GLY A 130 4.45 7.80 -0.36
CA GLY A 130 5.35 6.68 -0.12
C GLY A 130 6.80 7.16 0.01
N LEU A 131 7.58 6.49 0.85
CA LEU A 131 9.03 6.65 0.86
C LEU A 131 9.67 5.27 0.75
N GLU A 132 10.43 5.05 -0.31
CA GLU A 132 11.09 3.79 -0.59
C GLU A 132 12.60 4.02 -0.75
N PHE A 133 13.38 3.19 -0.08
CA PHE A 133 14.82 3.12 -0.25
C PHE A 133 15.15 1.87 -1.05
N GLU A 134 15.95 2.01 -2.09
CA GLU A 134 16.45 0.89 -2.85
C GLU A 134 17.57 0.18 -2.07
N TYR A 135 17.60 -1.14 -2.09
CA TYR A 135 18.63 -1.90 -1.38
C TYR A 135 20.05 -1.64 -1.89
N SER A 136 20.18 -1.28 -3.17
CA SER A 136 21.46 -0.92 -3.79
C SER A 136 21.94 0.48 -3.41
N CYS A 137 21.13 1.25 -2.67
CA CYS A 137 21.46 2.61 -2.26
C CYS A 137 22.74 2.64 -1.40
N PRO A 138 23.72 3.52 -1.69
CA PRO A 138 24.89 3.70 -0.86
C PRO A 138 24.48 4.13 0.54
N ARG A 139 25.06 3.46 1.55
CA ARG A 139 24.70 3.67 2.96
C ARG A 139 24.78 5.14 3.40
N GLU A 140 25.79 5.89 2.93
CA GLU A 140 25.93 7.32 3.24
C GLU A 140 24.74 8.15 2.70
N LYS A 141 24.31 7.86 1.47
CA LYS A 141 23.17 8.52 0.83
C LYS A 141 21.86 8.15 1.52
N ALA A 142 21.66 6.86 1.83
CA ALA A 142 20.51 6.39 2.59
C ALA A 142 20.41 7.10 3.95
N ARG A 143 21.51 7.12 4.71
CA ARG A 143 21.59 7.80 6.01
C ARG A 143 21.26 9.29 5.90
N PHE A 144 21.83 9.99 4.92
CA PHE A 144 21.57 11.40 4.72
C PHE A 144 20.08 11.70 4.52
N TYR A 145 19.39 10.93 3.67
CA TYR A 145 17.96 11.12 3.43
C TYR A 145 17.10 10.65 4.61
N MET A 146 17.47 9.57 5.29
CA MET A 146 16.81 9.16 6.54
C MET A 146 16.85 10.27 7.59
N ASP A 147 17.98 10.95 7.76
CA ASP A 147 18.10 12.06 8.71
C ASP A 147 17.20 13.25 8.34
N ILE A 148 17.08 13.57 7.05
CA ILE A 148 16.17 14.62 6.55
C ILE A 148 14.71 14.24 6.78
N PHE A 149 14.34 13.01 6.44
CA PHE A 149 12.95 12.55 6.46
C PHE A 149 12.49 12.09 7.84
N ARG A 150 13.41 11.91 8.80
CA ARG A 150 13.15 11.34 10.13
C ARG A 150 11.95 11.95 10.85
N ASN A 151 11.81 13.27 10.78
CA ASN A 151 10.77 14.03 11.48
C ASN A 151 9.58 14.41 10.58
N MET A 152 9.54 13.92 9.34
CA MET A 152 8.43 14.18 8.44
C MET A 152 7.32 13.14 8.68
N ILE A 153 6.16 13.64 9.11
CA ILE A 153 4.96 12.85 9.36
C ILE A 153 4.02 13.00 8.15
N ILE A 154 4.53 12.61 6.99
CA ILE A 154 3.80 12.68 5.71
C ILE A 154 3.66 11.31 5.04
N PHE A 155 4.45 10.34 5.49
CA PHE A 155 4.57 9.05 4.81
C PHE A 155 3.44 8.11 5.19
N SER A 156 2.68 7.64 4.21
CA SER A 156 1.71 6.56 4.39
C SER A 156 2.32 5.18 4.21
N ARG A 157 3.35 5.11 3.36
CA ARG A 157 4.05 3.89 3.01
C ARG A 157 5.55 4.08 3.25
N LEU A 158 6.19 3.08 3.84
CA LEU A 158 7.64 3.00 3.97
C LEU A 158 8.14 1.69 3.37
N GLY A 159 9.15 1.75 2.49
CA GLY A 159 9.94 0.61 2.04
C GLY A 159 11.39 0.77 2.51
N LEU A 160 11.84 -0.11 3.39
CA LEU A 160 13.11 0.03 4.09
C LEU A 160 13.96 -1.25 4.01
N PRO A 161 15.01 -1.26 3.19
CA PRO A 161 16.15 -2.16 3.32
C PRO A 161 16.93 -1.89 4.61
N TYR A 162 17.66 -2.89 5.09
CA TYR A 162 18.46 -2.74 6.31
C TYR A 162 19.82 -2.06 6.04
N PHE A 163 20.01 -0.85 6.57
CA PHE A 163 21.30 -0.13 6.53
C PHE A 163 21.99 -0.03 7.90
N GLY A 164 21.59 -0.86 8.88
CA GLY A 164 22.11 -0.84 10.24
C GLY A 164 21.24 -0.02 11.20
N GLN A 165 21.85 0.40 12.32
CA GLN A 165 21.17 1.15 13.40
C GLN A 165 20.42 2.39 12.89
N GLU A 166 20.93 3.05 11.86
CA GLU A 166 20.29 4.24 11.29
C GLU A 166 18.88 3.95 10.75
N THR A 167 18.67 2.77 10.16
CA THR A 167 17.35 2.33 9.68
C THR A 167 16.41 1.99 10.84
N GLU A 168 16.93 1.32 11.87
CA GLU A 168 16.16 0.99 13.08
C GLU A 168 15.67 2.26 13.79
N ASP A 169 16.57 3.23 14.01
CA ASP A 169 16.25 4.51 14.63
C ASP A 169 15.23 5.32 13.82
N PHE A 170 15.38 5.30 12.49
CA PHE A 170 14.45 5.95 11.57
C PHE A 170 13.06 5.31 11.66
N LEU A 171 12.98 3.97 11.56
CA LEU A 171 11.72 3.24 11.66
C LEU A 171 11.07 3.45 13.02
N ALA A 172 11.82 3.36 14.12
CA ALA A 172 11.31 3.61 15.46
C ALA A 172 10.69 5.01 15.59
N THR A 173 11.35 6.03 15.03
CA THR A 173 10.84 7.40 15.03
C THR A 173 9.53 7.52 14.24
N GLN A 174 9.46 6.89 13.07
CA GLN A 174 8.26 6.89 12.22
C GLN A 174 7.12 6.11 12.88
N VAL A 175 7.38 4.93 13.43
CA VAL A 175 6.39 4.10 14.15
C VAL A 175 5.90 4.80 15.41
N ALA A 176 6.71 5.60 16.10
CA ALA A 176 6.26 6.36 17.26
C ALA A 176 5.39 7.58 16.88
N ASN A 177 5.81 8.34 15.86
CA ASN A 177 5.28 9.68 15.62
C ASN A 177 4.33 9.78 14.41
N ASN A 178 4.50 8.94 13.39
CA ASN A 178 3.79 9.08 12.12
C ASN A 178 2.45 8.31 12.10
N TYR A 179 1.34 8.98 12.42
CA TYR A 179 0.00 8.38 12.48
C TYR A 179 -0.61 8.06 11.10
N LEU A 180 0.06 8.49 10.02
CA LEU A 180 -0.36 8.23 8.65
C LEU A 180 0.21 6.91 8.12
N LEU A 181 1.23 6.34 8.78
CA LEU A 181 1.89 5.13 8.33
C LEU A 181 0.93 3.94 8.43
N TRP A 182 0.56 3.37 7.29
CA TRP A 182 -0.35 2.23 7.19
C TRP A 182 0.15 1.13 6.26
N ASN A 183 1.24 1.36 5.52
CA ASN A 183 1.94 0.33 4.76
C ASN A 183 3.42 0.35 5.15
N LEU A 184 3.92 -0.75 5.69
CA LEU A 184 5.34 -0.90 6.02
C LEU A 184 5.90 -2.11 5.28
N ALA A 185 6.93 -1.90 4.48
CA ALA A 185 7.74 -2.94 3.88
C ALA A 185 9.13 -2.95 4.52
N VAL A 186 9.43 -4.03 5.23
CA VAL A 186 10.74 -4.35 5.79
C VAL A 186 11.41 -5.29 4.79
N GLN A 187 12.26 -4.72 3.95
CA GLN A 187 12.88 -5.40 2.81
C GLN A 187 14.28 -5.85 3.18
N GLN A 188 14.74 -6.97 2.62
CA GLN A 188 16.11 -7.47 2.58
C GLN A 188 16.98 -7.38 3.86
N ASP A 189 17.44 -8.55 4.34
CA ASP A 189 18.54 -8.71 5.29
C ASP A 189 18.37 -8.01 6.67
N TRP A 190 17.13 -7.74 7.11
CA TRP A 190 16.94 -7.28 8.49
C TRP A 190 17.31 -8.40 9.47
N PRO A 191 18.11 -8.10 10.50
CA PRO A 191 18.53 -9.12 11.44
C PRO A 191 17.35 -9.52 12.32
N VAL A 192 17.15 -10.83 12.47
CA VAL A 192 16.11 -11.43 13.32
C VAL A 192 16.54 -11.26 14.79
N THR A 193 16.18 -10.12 15.36
CA THR A 193 16.44 -9.74 16.76
C THR A 193 15.13 -9.36 17.43
N GLU A 194 15.07 -9.52 18.76
CA GLU A 194 13.91 -9.12 19.55
C GLU A 194 13.56 -7.65 19.35
N ALA A 195 14.56 -6.78 19.25
CA ALA A 195 14.38 -5.34 19.02
C ALA A 195 13.68 -5.03 17.67
N ASN A 196 14.06 -5.72 16.60
CA ASN A 196 13.44 -5.51 15.29
C ASN A 196 12.03 -6.10 15.21
N GLU A 197 11.80 -7.23 15.87
CA GLU A 197 10.46 -7.77 16.05
C GLU A 197 9.56 -6.82 16.85
N ASP A 198 10.10 -6.21 17.91
CA ASP A 198 9.39 -5.23 18.74
C ASP A 198 8.95 -4.00 17.93
N LEU A 199 9.80 -3.51 17.02
CA LEU A 199 9.44 -2.41 16.11
C LEU A 199 8.26 -2.77 15.21
N VAL A 200 8.26 -3.98 14.64
CA VAL A 200 7.18 -4.48 13.80
C VAL A 200 5.89 -4.69 14.60
N VAL A 201 5.99 -5.28 15.80
CA VAL A 201 4.85 -5.46 16.71
C VAL A 201 4.29 -4.11 17.15
N GLN A 202 5.15 -3.13 17.44
CA GLN A 202 4.73 -1.77 17.77
C GLN A 202 3.99 -1.12 16.60
N TYR A 203 4.48 -1.29 15.37
CA TYR A 203 3.78 -0.84 14.17
C TYR A 203 2.39 -1.47 14.05
N LEU A 204 2.25 -2.79 14.25
CA LEU A 204 0.97 -3.50 14.14
C LEU A 204 -0.02 -3.10 15.25
N THR A 205 0.46 -2.93 16.48
CA THR A 205 -0.42 -2.67 17.65
C THR A 205 -0.74 -1.20 17.87
N ARG A 206 -0.03 -0.29 17.20
CA ARG A 206 -0.28 1.14 17.31
C ARG A 206 -1.70 1.49 16.90
N LYS A 207 -2.33 2.42 17.61
CA LYS A 207 -3.61 3.00 17.17
C LYS A 207 -3.39 3.81 15.91
N LYS A 208 -4.04 3.40 14.82
CA LYS A 208 -4.07 4.11 13.55
C LYS A 208 -5.02 5.31 13.62
N GLY A 209 -4.76 6.33 12.80
CA GLY A 209 -5.78 7.35 12.52
C GLY A 209 -6.90 6.83 11.61
N ASP A 210 -8.04 7.53 11.57
CA ASP A 210 -9.26 7.11 10.85
C ASP A 210 -9.17 7.23 9.31
N LEU A 211 -7.97 7.37 8.75
CA LEU A 211 -7.80 7.81 7.35
C LEU A 211 -7.76 6.68 6.33
N GLU A 212 -7.41 5.46 6.74
CA GLU A 212 -7.38 4.30 5.86
C GLU A 212 -7.93 3.08 6.59
N PRO A 213 -8.70 2.20 5.93
CA PRO A 213 -9.19 0.97 6.54
C PRO A 213 -8.08 -0.08 6.63
N GLN A 214 -7.10 -0.09 5.72
CA GLN A 214 -6.14 -1.19 5.61
C GLN A 214 -4.77 -0.86 6.22
N ARG A 215 -4.24 -1.76 7.04
CA ARG A 215 -2.86 -1.79 7.50
C ARG A 215 -2.15 -2.95 6.83
N ALA A 216 -1.03 -2.67 6.17
CA ALA A 216 -0.22 -3.65 5.48
C ALA A 216 1.19 -3.70 6.07
N LEU A 217 1.70 -4.91 6.25
CA LEU A 217 3.06 -5.20 6.65
C LEU A 217 3.63 -6.19 5.64
N HIS A 218 4.72 -5.83 4.99
CA HIS A 218 5.42 -6.66 4.02
C HIS A 218 6.79 -7.01 4.60
N LEU A 219 7.07 -8.28 4.77
CA LEU A 219 8.29 -8.84 5.33
C LEU A 219 9.01 -9.73 4.30
N TYR A 220 8.97 -9.34 3.03
CA TYR A 220 9.55 -10.12 1.95
C TYR A 220 11.06 -10.29 2.18
N GLU A 221 11.51 -11.55 2.23
CA GLU A 221 12.94 -11.94 2.26
C GLU A 221 13.75 -11.40 3.45
N SER A 222 13.09 -10.91 4.49
CA SER A 222 13.71 -10.16 5.58
C SER A 222 13.38 -10.78 6.94
N LEU A 223 12.76 -10.02 7.86
CA LEU A 223 12.18 -10.59 9.08
C LEU A 223 11.15 -11.65 8.74
N LYS A 224 11.14 -12.74 9.48
CA LYS A 224 10.16 -13.81 9.29
C LYS A 224 9.01 -13.64 10.27
N THR A 225 7.80 -13.93 9.82
CA THR A 225 6.64 -13.92 10.72
C THR A 225 6.82 -14.99 11.79
N ASN A 226 6.76 -14.56 13.06
CA ASN A 226 6.78 -15.41 14.23
C ASN A 226 5.45 -15.28 15.00
N PHE A 227 5.32 -16.02 16.11
CA PHE A 227 4.08 -16.02 16.89
C PHE A 227 3.72 -14.65 17.46
N ARG A 228 4.71 -13.82 17.81
CA ARG A 228 4.48 -12.47 18.35
C ARG A 228 3.86 -11.55 17.31
N ILE A 229 4.39 -11.57 16.08
CA ILE A 229 3.87 -10.78 14.94
C ILE A 229 2.46 -11.27 14.57
N LEU A 230 2.28 -12.59 14.46
CA LEU A 230 0.96 -13.19 14.21
C LEU A 230 -0.07 -12.76 15.26
N LYS A 231 0.27 -12.89 16.55
CA LYS A 231 -0.61 -12.50 17.65
C LYS A 231 -0.93 -11.00 17.61
N ALA A 232 0.07 -10.15 17.35
CA ALA A 232 -0.13 -8.71 17.23
C ALA A 232 -1.09 -8.36 16.09
N ALA A 233 -0.95 -9.00 14.92
CA ALA A 233 -1.85 -8.81 13.80
C ALA A 233 -3.28 -9.29 14.12
N PHE A 234 -3.41 -10.48 14.73
CA PHE A 234 -4.69 -11.03 15.16
C PHE A 234 -5.38 -10.13 16.19
N ASP A 235 -4.68 -9.71 17.24
CA ASP A 235 -5.22 -8.85 18.30
C ASP A 235 -5.68 -7.49 17.74
N THR A 236 -4.89 -6.92 16.82
CA THR A 236 -5.23 -5.65 16.16
C THR A 236 -6.49 -5.78 15.32
N TRP A 237 -6.57 -6.82 14.49
CA TRP A 237 -7.78 -7.12 13.74
C TRP A 237 -8.96 -7.37 14.68
N TYR A 238 -8.78 -8.14 15.76
CA TYR A 238 -9.83 -8.51 16.69
C TYR A 238 -10.40 -7.29 17.44
N GLN A 239 -9.53 -6.37 17.87
CA GLN A 239 -9.94 -5.14 18.56
C GLN A 239 -10.55 -4.09 17.62
N SER A 240 -10.30 -4.19 16.31
CA SER A 240 -10.83 -3.23 15.35
C SER A 240 -12.20 -3.60 14.83
N GLU A 241 -13.07 -2.60 14.67
CA GLU A 241 -14.37 -2.77 14.02
C GLU A 241 -14.25 -2.72 12.49
N ASN A 242 -13.34 -1.87 11.97
CA ASN A 242 -13.30 -1.46 10.57
C ASN A 242 -11.89 -1.55 9.94
N GLU A 243 -10.90 -2.08 10.65
CA GLU A 243 -9.53 -2.17 10.14
C GLU A 243 -9.25 -3.54 9.53
N GLU A 244 -8.65 -3.51 8.34
CA GLU A 244 -8.06 -4.65 7.67
C GLU A 244 -6.59 -4.73 8.04
N VAL A 245 -6.08 -5.93 8.35
CA VAL A 245 -4.70 -6.15 8.77
C VAL A 245 -4.07 -7.21 7.90
N HIS A 246 -3.09 -6.82 7.09
CA HIS A 246 -2.44 -7.68 6.12
C HIS A 246 -0.97 -7.82 6.51
N VAL A 247 -0.49 -9.05 6.67
CA VAL A 247 0.92 -9.37 6.86
C VAL A 247 1.34 -10.32 5.74
N TYR A 248 2.27 -9.88 4.92
CA TYR A 248 2.85 -10.66 3.84
C TYR A 248 4.27 -11.06 4.24
N SER A 249 4.54 -12.36 4.29
CA SER A 249 5.84 -12.90 4.70
C SER A 249 6.22 -14.06 3.81
N VAL A 250 7.50 -14.40 3.76
CA VAL A 250 7.95 -15.69 3.25
C VAL A 250 7.63 -16.79 4.28
N ALA A 251 7.34 -18.02 3.83
CA ALA A 251 7.25 -19.16 4.74
C ALA A 251 8.59 -19.36 5.47
N GLY A 252 8.52 -19.80 6.73
CA GLY A 252 9.74 -20.32 7.35
C GLY A 252 9.87 -20.32 8.85
N HIS A 253 8.86 -19.96 9.66
CA HIS A 253 8.96 -20.16 11.12
C HIS A 253 7.68 -20.54 11.85
N LEU A 254 6.50 -20.28 11.30
CA LEU A 254 5.26 -20.68 11.95
C LEU A 254 4.80 -22.05 11.48
N THR A 255 4.75 -22.98 12.42
CA THR A 255 4.07 -24.27 12.27
C THR A 255 2.56 -24.09 12.37
N MET A 256 1.80 -25.03 11.80
CA MET A 256 0.34 -25.02 11.95
C MET A 256 -0.06 -25.08 13.43
N GLU A 257 0.67 -25.86 14.23
CA GLU A 257 0.47 -26.02 15.66
C GLU A 257 0.64 -24.69 16.42
N GLU A 258 1.66 -23.90 16.09
CA GLU A 258 1.85 -22.56 16.67
C GLU A 258 0.70 -21.63 16.31
N VAL A 259 0.22 -21.65 15.07
CA VAL A 259 -0.95 -20.85 14.66
C VAL A 259 -2.21 -21.30 15.41
N LEU A 260 -2.42 -22.62 15.56
CA LEU A 260 -3.54 -23.21 16.30
C LEU A 260 -3.47 -22.95 17.81
N SER A 261 -2.29 -22.62 18.33
CA SER A 261 -2.10 -22.23 19.73
C SER A 261 -2.63 -20.83 20.06
N LEU A 262 -2.96 -20.02 19.04
CA LEU A 262 -3.66 -18.76 19.26
C LEU A 262 -5.00 -19.02 19.97
N PRO A 263 -5.26 -18.36 21.11
CA PRO A 263 -6.53 -18.51 21.81
C PRO A 263 -7.65 -17.99 20.93
N VAL A 264 -8.80 -18.68 20.97
CA VAL A 264 -10.00 -18.27 20.26
C VAL A 264 -10.88 -17.50 21.25
N PRO A 265 -11.14 -16.19 21.03
CA PRO A 265 -12.09 -15.43 21.83
C PRO A 265 -13.49 -16.07 21.81
N GLU A 266 -14.28 -15.89 22.87
CA GLU A 266 -15.60 -16.55 23.03
C GLU A 266 -16.60 -16.22 21.92
N ASP A 267 -16.49 -15.04 21.31
CA ASP A 267 -17.36 -14.54 20.25
C ASP A 267 -16.82 -14.80 18.83
N VAL A 268 -15.67 -15.49 18.71
CA VAL A 268 -15.00 -15.76 17.44
C VAL A 268 -15.05 -17.26 17.14
N TRP A 269 -15.39 -17.62 15.91
CA TRP A 269 -15.30 -19.01 15.44
C TRP A 269 -14.00 -19.24 14.69
N ARG A 270 -13.35 -20.38 14.95
CA ARG A 270 -12.20 -20.85 14.18
C ARG A 270 -12.61 -22.01 13.28
N VAL A 271 -12.21 -21.96 12.02
CA VAL A 271 -12.37 -23.02 11.02
C VAL A 271 -11.02 -23.34 10.42
N GLU A 272 -10.78 -24.63 10.20
CA GLU A 272 -9.58 -25.18 9.59
C GLU A 272 -10.00 -25.88 8.29
N GLY A 273 -9.20 -25.79 7.23
CA GLY A 273 -9.55 -26.39 5.96
C GLY A 273 -8.42 -26.43 4.96
N VAL A 274 -8.71 -26.98 3.78
CA VAL A 274 -7.80 -27.05 2.64
C VAL A 274 -8.57 -26.67 1.38
N TYR A 275 -7.94 -25.93 0.48
CA TYR A 275 -8.47 -25.64 -0.86
C TYR A 275 -7.38 -25.83 -1.91
N VAL A 276 -7.79 -26.02 -3.16
CA VAL A 276 -6.88 -26.05 -4.30
C VAL A 276 -6.72 -24.62 -4.80
N ASP A 277 -5.49 -24.13 -4.83
CA ASP A 277 -5.14 -22.92 -5.56
C ASP A 277 -4.83 -23.29 -7.00
N ASN A 278 -5.68 -22.79 -7.89
CA ASN A 278 -5.55 -23.00 -9.32
C ASN A 278 -4.56 -22.02 -9.96
N GLY A 279 -3.99 -21.08 -9.18
CA GLY A 279 -3.08 -20.05 -9.64
C GLY A 279 -3.77 -19.03 -10.55
N GLU A 280 -3.50 -17.75 -10.35
CA GLU A 280 -3.95 -16.70 -11.26
C GLU A 280 -3.18 -16.75 -12.60
N TYR A 281 -1.97 -17.29 -12.57
CA TYR A 281 -1.15 -17.60 -13.74
C TYR A 281 -1.27 -19.08 -14.08
N GLY A 282 -2.39 -19.43 -14.71
CA GLY A 282 -2.67 -20.78 -15.19
C GLY A 282 -1.45 -21.43 -15.85
N ASP A 283 -1.24 -22.70 -15.53
CA ASP A 283 -0.38 -23.69 -16.19
C ASP A 283 1.07 -23.90 -15.69
N VAL A 284 1.71 -23.00 -14.93
CA VAL A 284 3.14 -23.23 -14.60
C VAL A 284 3.35 -24.06 -13.32
N TYR A 285 2.44 -23.94 -12.35
CA TYR A 285 2.54 -24.63 -11.08
C TYR A 285 1.21 -25.33 -10.79
N GLY A 286 1.07 -26.59 -11.23
CA GLY A 286 -0.17 -27.35 -11.09
C GLY A 286 -0.77 -27.34 -9.68
N ASP A 287 -2.06 -27.65 -9.59
CA ASP A 287 -2.92 -27.68 -8.40
C ASP A 287 -2.16 -27.77 -7.07
N ARG A 288 -2.05 -26.65 -6.36
CA ARG A 288 -1.41 -26.61 -5.04
C ARG A 288 -2.48 -26.66 -3.95
N LEU A 289 -2.37 -27.64 -3.07
CA LEU A 289 -3.20 -27.69 -1.86
C LEU A 289 -2.69 -26.66 -0.85
N ILE A 290 -3.55 -25.71 -0.48
CA ILE A 290 -3.29 -24.72 0.54
C ILE A 290 -4.14 -25.06 1.77
N SER A 291 -3.47 -25.28 2.89
CA SER A 291 -4.13 -25.39 4.19
C SER A 291 -4.39 -23.99 4.75
N PHE A 292 -5.52 -23.78 5.42
CA PHE A 292 -5.83 -22.48 6.02
C PHE A 292 -6.44 -22.61 7.40
N ILE A 293 -6.26 -21.56 8.19
CA ILE A 293 -6.99 -21.31 9.42
C ILE A 293 -7.70 -19.98 9.29
N ARG A 294 -9.00 -19.95 9.60
CA ARG A 294 -9.84 -18.76 9.52
C ARG A 294 -10.56 -18.53 10.84
N TRP A 295 -10.46 -17.31 11.35
CA TRP A 295 -11.26 -16.79 12.45
C TRP A 295 -12.34 -15.87 11.90
N THR A 296 -13.52 -15.89 12.49
CA THR A 296 -14.66 -15.07 12.04
C THR A 296 -15.40 -14.48 13.22
N LYS A 297 -15.64 -13.16 13.19
CA LYS A 297 -16.42 -12.43 14.20
C LYS A 297 -17.93 -12.54 13.93
N PRO A 298 -18.81 -12.20 14.89
CA PRO A 298 -20.26 -12.18 14.69
C PRO A 298 -20.69 -11.20 13.58
N ASN A 299 -19.94 -10.11 13.41
CA ASN A 299 -20.17 -9.14 12.34
C ASN A 299 -19.73 -9.64 10.96
N GLY A 300 -19.13 -10.83 10.83
CA GLY A 300 -18.67 -11.43 9.58
C GLY A 300 -17.28 -11.01 9.10
N ALA A 301 -16.60 -10.10 9.80
CA ALA A 301 -15.18 -9.85 9.54
C ALA A 301 -14.38 -11.14 9.77
N CYS A 302 -13.33 -11.38 8.98
CA CYS A 302 -12.53 -12.59 9.08
C CYS A 302 -11.03 -12.31 9.14
N PHE A 303 -10.31 -13.14 9.89
CA PHE A 303 -8.85 -13.20 9.86
C PHE A 303 -8.46 -14.55 9.33
N ARG A 304 -7.54 -14.59 8.37
CA ARG A 304 -7.18 -15.79 7.65
C ARG A 304 -5.67 -15.93 7.61
N CYS A 305 -5.21 -17.14 7.85
CA CYS A 305 -3.82 -17.55 7.72
C CYS A 305 -3.77 -18.65 6.67
N ASP A 306 -3.12 -18.40 5.54
CA ASP A 306 -2.92 -19.41 4.50
C ASP A 306 -1.51 -19.99 4.59
N TYR A 307 -1.42 -21.31 4.57
CA TYR A 307 -0.18 -22.06 4.65
C TYR A 307 0.14 -22.64 3.28
N HIS A 308 1.10 -22.02 2.60
CA HIS A 308 1.62 -22.50 1.33
C HIS A 308 2.91 -23.28 1.59
N PRO A 309 2.96 -24.59 1.26
CA PRO A 309 4.19 -25.36 1.38
C PRO A 309 5.30 -24.74 0.53
N ASN A 310 6.35 -24.23 1.18
CA ASN A 310 7.53 -23.59 0.56
C ASN A 310 7.28 -22.27 -0.19
N ASP A 311 6.20 -21.53 0.12
CA ASP A 311 5.88 -20.28 -0.58
C ASP A 311 5.56 -19.13 0.41
N HIS A 312 4.91 -18.07 -0.03
CA HIS A 312 4.44 -16.98 0.82
C HIS A 312 3.50 -17.45 1.94
N PHE A 313 3.53 -16.76 3.08
CA PHE A 313 2.70 -16.98 4.26
C PHE A 313 1.89 -15.70 4.54
N PRO A 314 0.73 -15.52 3.87
CA PRO A 314 -0.09 -14.34 4.08
C PRO A 314 -1.00 -14.51 5.31
N LEU A 315 -1.02 -13.48 6.15
CA LEU A 315 -2.03 -13.27 7.19
C LEU A 315 -2.93 -12.12 6.73
N VAL A 316 -4.23 -12.38 6.62
CA VAL A 316 -5.19 -11.42 6.07
C VAL A 316 -6.40 -11.30 6.99
N GLY A 317 -6.48 -10.19 7.71
CA GLY A 317 -7.65 -9.69 8.41
C GLY A 317 -8.45 -8.77 7.49
N THR A 318 -9.68 -9.14 7.16
CA THR A 318 -10.61 -8.35 6.36
C THR A 318 -11.79 -7.87 7.20
N THR A 319 -12.43 -6.79 6.73
CA THR A 319 -13.73 -6.35 7.22
C THR A 319 -14.84 -7.05 6.45
N LYS A 320 -16.04 -7.14 7.03
CA LYS A 320 -17.20 -7.63 6.26
C LYS A 320 -17.52 -6.64 5.15
N ARG A 321 -17.40 -7.06 3.89
CA ARG A 321 -17.95 -6.26 2.79
C ARG A 321 -19.47 -6.41 2.74
N LYS A 322 -20.15 -5.27 2.60
CA LYS A 322 -21.61 -5.23 2.48
C LYS A 322 -22.03 -5.91 1.16
N GLY A 323 -22.54 -7.13 1.24
CA GLY A 323 -22.99 -7.92 0.07
C GLY A 323 -22.20 -9.21 -0.17
N GLU A 324 -21.08 -9.43 0.53
CA GLU A 324 -20.40 -10.73 0.49
C GLU A 324 -21.21 -11.77 1.26
N TYR A 325 -21.37 -12.95 0.63
CA TYR A 325 -22.13 -14.08 1.17
C TYR A 325 -21.52 -14.52 2.50
N GLN A 326 -22.34 -14.55 3.56
CA GLN A 326 -21.99 -15.33 4.75
C GLN A 326 -21.93 -16.80 4.32
N TRP A 327 -20.75 -17.43 4.43
CA TRP A 327 -20.71 -18.88 4.53
C TRP A 327 -21.53 -19.25 5.76
N SER A 328 -22.76 -19.74 5.53
CA SER A 328 -23.67 -20.10 6.60
C SER A 328 -23.04 -21.22 7.42
N VAL A 329 -22.54 -20.88 8.60
CA VAL A 329 -22.06 -21.81 9.63
C VAL A 329 -23.18 -22.78 10.08
N GLU A 330 -24.44 -22.50 9.71
CA GLU A 330 -25.60 -23.36 9.95
C GLU A 330 -25.62 -24.67 9.13
N ARG A 331 -24.75 -24.85 8.13
CA ARG A 331 -24.52 -26.19 7.59
C ARG A 331 -23.54 -26.90 8.52
N GLY A 332 -24.08 -27.63 9.50
CA GLY A 332 -23.30 -28.51 10.37
C GLY A 332 -22.32 -29.38 9.58
N LEU A 333 -21.24 -29.82 10.26
CA LEU A 333 -20.16 -30.67 9.74
C LEU A 333 -20.63 -31.54 8.55
N PRO A 334 -20.11 -31.34 7.33
CA PRO A 334 -20.53 -32.12 6.19
C PRO A 334 -20.22 -33.60 6.46
N ASP A 335 -21.23 -34.46 6.27
CA ASP A 335 -21.05 -35.91 6.31
C ASP A 335 -20.02 -36.29 5.23
N PRO A 336 -18.86 -36.89 5.61
CA PRO A 336 -17.81 -37.26 4.67
C PRO A 336 -18.24 -38.31 3.64
N ARG A 337 -19.45 -38.88 3.76
CA ARG A 337 -20.01 -39.86 2.83
C ARG A 337 -21.00 -39.28 1.81
N THR A 338 -21.34 -38.01 1.91
CA THR A 338 -22.18 -37.32 0.93
C THR A 338 -21.51 -36.02 0.50
N LEU A 339 -20.42 -36.13 -0.26
CA LEU A 339 -19.96 -35.06 -1.12
C LEU A 339 -20.66 -35.20 -2.47
N PRO A 340 -21.80 -34.52 -2.74
CA PRO A 340 -22.07 -34.15 -4.11
C PRO A 340 -20.98 -33.17 -4.54
N GLN A 341 -20.57 -33.22 -5.81
CA GLN A 341 -19.72 -32.19 -6.43
C GLN A 341 -20.33 -30.82 -6.12
N VAL A 342 -19.73 -30.11 -5.16
CA VAL A 342 -20.04 -28.71 -4.91
C VAL A 342 -19.27 -27.96 -5.97
N ASP A 343 -19.99 -27.27 -6.86
CA ASP A 343 -19.40 -26.32 -7.80
C ASP A 343 -18.57 -25.31 -7.00
N TRP A 344 -17.24 -25.43 -7.11
CA TRP A 344 -16.30 -24.45 -6.62
C TRP A 344 -16.48 -23.20 -7.50
N LEU A 345 -17.31 -22.26 -7.05
CA LEU A 345 -17.42 -20.98 -7.71
C LEU A 345 -16.07 -20.24 -7.58
N HIS A 346 -15.50 -19.95 -8.74
CA HIS A 346 -14.37 -19.06 -8.97
C HIS A 346 -14.45 -17.82 -8.08
N PHE A 347 -13.42 -17.63 -7.25
CA PHE A 347 -13.05 -16.29 -6.80
C PHE A 347 -12.36 -15.58 -7.98
N SER A 348 -13.11 -14.80 -8.74
CA SER A 348 -12.54 -13.78 -9.63
C SER A 348 -13.01 -12.40 -9.18
N ASP A 349 -12.51 -11.96 -8.03
CA ASP A 349 -12.62 -10.56 -7.63
C ASP A 349 -11.44 -9.78 -8.23
N TYR A 350 -11.44 -9.61 -9.56
CA TYR A 350 -10.67 -8.54 -10.19
C TYR A 350 -11.43 -7.89 -11.34
N TYR A 351 -11.39 -6.56 -11.27
CA TYR A 351 -11.81 -5.60 -12.27
C TYR A 351 -11.24 -5.97 -13.64
N THR A 352 -12.08 -6.42 -14.57
CA THR A 352 -11.73 -6.44 -15.99
C THR A 352 -11.75 -4.99 -16.48
N PRO A 353 -10.67 -4.42 -17.02
CA PRO A 353 -10.78 -3.20 -17.81
C PRO A 353 -11.75 -3.50 -18.95
N LEU A 354 -12.78 -2.67 -19.13
CA LEU A 354 -13.59 -2.72 -20.33
C LEU A 354 -12.64 -2.66 -21.53
N GLU A 355 -12.58 -3.74 -22.29
CA GLU A 355 -12.08 -3.71 -23.66
C GLU A 355 -12.89 -2.64 -24.38
N SER A 356 -12.24 -1.51 -24.68
CA SER A 356 -12.81 -0.52 -25.56
C SER A 356 -12.94 -1.17 -26.93
N GLU A 357 -14.17 -1.43 -27.36
CA GLU A 357 -14.53 -1.61 -28.76
C GLU A 357 -14.02 -0.40 -29.54
N ASN A 358 -12.80 -0.48 -30.07
CA ASN A 358 -12.37 0.41 -31.14
C ASN A 358 -13.05 -0.08 -32.41
N SER A 359 -14.20 0.54 -32.65
CA SER A 359 -14.88 0.56 -33.94
C SER A 359 -13.90 0.93 -35.05
N ASP A 360 -13.93 0.12 -36.10
CA ASP A 360 -13.38 0.36 -37.42
C ASP A 360 -13.56 1.82 -37.86
N TYR A 361 -12.46 2.57 -37.97
CA TYR A 361 -12.44 3.74 -38.83
C TYR A 361 -12.01 3.30 -40.22
N SER A 362 -13.04 3.22 -41.06
CA SER A 362 -12.97 3.16 -42.52
C SER A 362 -11.98 4.17 -43.08
N SER A 363 -11.04 3.65 -43.86
CA SER A 363 -10.31 4.39 -44.87
C SER A 363 -11.27 4.78 -46.01
N GLU A 364 -11.51 6.06 -46.20
CA GLU A 364 -11.95 6.58 -47.49
C GLU A 364 -10.98 7.67 -47.95
N ASP A 365 -10.51 7.46 -49.18
CA ASP A 365 -9.66 8.32 -49.99
C ASP A 365 -10.27 9.72 -50.20
N SER A 366 -9.42 10.75 -50.14
CA SER A 366 -9.35 11.89 -51.08
C SER A 366 -8.15 12.78 -50.76
#